data_AF-A0A173ZAJ9-F1
#
_entry.id   AF-A0A173ZAJ9-F1
#
_cell.length_a   1.000
_cell.length_b   1.000
_cell.length_c   1.000
_cell.angle_alpha   90.00
_cell.angle_beta   90.00
_cell.angle_gamma   90.00
#
_symmetry.space_group_name_H-M   'P 1'
#
loop_
_entity.id
_entity.type
_entity.pdbx_description
1 polymer ?
#
loop_
_entity_poly.entity_id
_entity_poly.type
_entity_poly.pdbx_seq_one_letter_code
_entity_poly.pdbx_strand_id
1 'polypeptide(L)'
;MDKNELISSMLSFKDNIGMWKIVLNQITDADFVIGYGFDNNEKLWKVYQNNERGMKAEWTFENEEEALEKLYKKVKFQYKIIN
;
A
#
# COMPACT_ATOMS: atom_id res chain seq x y z
N MET A 1 10.56 11.17 -6.83
CA MET A 1 9.66 11.92 -5.92
C MET A 1 10.20 11.70 -4.54
N ASP A 2 10.17 12.73 -3.69
CA ASP A 2 10.52 12.55 -2.29
C ASP A 2 9.51 11.61 -1.59
N LYS A 3 9.95 10.92 -0.53
CA LYS A 3 9.09 10.06 0.29
C LYS A 3 7.81 10.78 0.74
N ASN A 4 7.93 12.04 1.17
CA ASN A 4 6.78 12.81 1.64
C ASN A 4 5.84 13.19 0.49
N GLU A 5 6.37 13.43 -0.71
CA GLU A 5 5.55 13.66 -1.91
C GLU A 5 4.76 12.42 -2.29
N LEU A 6 5.39 11.23 -2.24
CA LEU A 6 4.71 9.95 -2.50
C LEU A 6 3.58 9.73 -1.49
N ILE A 7 3.88 9.88 -0.19
CA ILE A 7 2.90 9.72 0.87
C ILE A 7 1.75 10.72 0.73
N SER A 8 2.06 12.00 0.54
CA SER A 8 1.05 13.06 0.35
C SER A 8 0.17 12.80 -0.88
N SER A 9 0.79 12.35 -1.97
CA SER A 9 0.05 12.00 -3.19
C SER A 9 -0.82 10.75 -3.02
N MET A 10 -0.43 9.77 -2.20
CA MET A 10 -1.30 8.62 -1.91
C MET A 10 -2.47 9.03 -1.01
N LEU A 11 -2.20 9.83 0.02
CA LEU A 11 -3.21 10.27 0.98
C LEU A 11 -4.26 11.18 0.34
N SER A 12 -3.93 11.91 -0.73
CA SER A 12 -4.93 12.69 -1.47
C SER A 12 -5.98 11.81 -2.18
N PHE A 13 -5.71 10.53 -2.39
CA PHE A 13 -6.67 9.58 -2.94
C PHE A 13 -7.55 8.91 -1.88
N LYS A 14 -7.23 9.02 -0.59
CA LYS A 14 -7.82 8.18 0.49
C LYS A 14 -9.35 8.21 0.51
N ASP A 15 -9.97 9.35 0.19
CA ASP A 15 -11.42 9.54 0.24
C ASP A 15 -12.09 9.17 -1.09
N ASN A 16 -11.31 8.88 -2.15
CA ASN A 16 -11.79 8.63 -3.51
C ASN A 16 -11.37 7.24 -4.05
N ILE A 17 -10.94 6.32 -3.18
CA ILE A 17 -10.58 4.93 -3.53
C ILE A 17 -11.64 3.92 -3.12
N GLY A 18 -12.89 4.38 -2.96
CA GLY A 18 -14.04 3.53 -2.62
C GLY A 18 -13.90 2.91 -1.23
N MET A 19 -14.05 1.59 -1.15
CA MET A 19 -13.96 0.84 0.12
C MET A 19 -12.53 0.57 0.59
N TRP A 20 -11.53 0.85 -0.26
CA TRP A 20 -10.14 0.57 0.06
C TRP A 20 -9.58 1.55 1.08
N LYS A 21 -8.74 1.06 1.99
CA LYS A 21 -7.99 1.86 2.97
C LYS A 21 -6.50 1.82 2.63
N ILE A 22 -5.83 2.95 2.79
CA ILE A 22 -4.38 3.05 2.68
C ILE A 22 -3.78 2.91 4.08
N VAL A 23 -2.90 1.93 4.28
CA VAL A 23 -2.18 1.73 5.55
C VAL A 23 -0.69 1.94 5.32
N LEU A 24 -0.09 2.80 6.13
CA LEU A 24 1.32 3.19 6.00
C LEU A 24 2.12 2.66 7.18
N ASN A 25 3.30 2.11 6.89
CA ASN A 25 4.27 1.62 7.87
C ASN A 25 3.68 0.65 8.92
N GLN A 26 2.77 -0.22 8.49
CA GLN A 26 2.12 -1.23 9.32
C GLN A 26 1.70 -2.42 8.46
N ILE A 27 1.87 -3.64 8.98
CA ILE A 27 1.33 -4.87 8.39
C ILE A 27 0.06 -5.24 9.16
N THR A 28 -1.04 -5.47 8.44
CA THR A 28 -2.33 -5.89 9.00
C THR A 28 -3.02 -6.86 8.06
N ASP A 29 -3.86 -7.71 8.63
CA ASP A 29 -4.78 -8.63 7.96
C ASP A 29 -6.18 -8.03 7.72
N ALA A 30 -6.39 -6.76 8.06
CA ALA A 30 -7.68 -6.10 7.88
C ALA A 30 -8.15 -6.11 6.41
N ASP A 31 -9.46 -6.28 6.23
CA ASP A 31 -10.10 -6.32 4.92
C ASP A 31 -10.01 -4.98 4.18
N PHE A 32 -9.97 -5.08 2.85
CA PHE A 32 -9.95 -3.94 1.90
C PHE A 32 -8.81 -2.96 2.17
N VAL A 33 -7.62 -3.48 2.51
CA VAL A 33 -6.42 -2.67 2.73
C VAL A 33 -5.48 -2.78 1.53
N ILE A 34 -4.91 -1.64 1.15
CA ILE A 34 -3.68 -1.56 0.36
C ILE A 34 -2.65 -0.90 1.27
N GLY A 35 -1.61 -1.62 1.65
CA GLY A 35 -0.68 -1.11 2.66
C GLY A 35 0.76 -1.51 2.44
N TYR A 36 1.64 -0.91 3.25
CA TYR A 36 3.03 -1.32 3.34
C TYR A 36 3.54 -1.28 4.78
N GLY A 37 4.56 -2.08 5.09
CA GLY A 37 5.23 -2.08 6.38
C GLY A 37 6.47 -2.99 6.40
N PHE A 38 7.33 -2.81 7.39
CA PHE A 38 8.54 -3.64 7.54
C PHE A 38 8.22 -4.95 8.26
N ASP A 39 8.57 -6.08 7.66
CA ASP A 39 8.46 -7.40 8.26
C ASP A 39 9.75 -7.70 9.04
N ASN A 40 9.64 -7.77 10.37
CA ASN A 40 10.79 -8.02 11.24
C ASN A 40 11.33 -9.45 11.13
N ASN A 41 10.52 -10.42 10.68
CA ASN A 41 10.95 -11.81 10.54
C ASN A 41 11.79 -11.98 9.28
N GLU A 42 11.29 -11.45 8.16
CA GLU A 42 11.96 -11.54 6.85
C GLU A 42 13.01 -10.44 6.64
N LYS A 43 12.97 -9.38 7.45
CA LYS A 43 13.80 -8.16 7.33
C LYS A 43 13.63 -7.45 5.98
N LEU A 44 12.41 -7.46 5.45
CA LEU A 44 12.06 -6.86 4.16
C LEU A 44 10.84 -5.94 4.32
N TRP A 45 10.75 -4.94 3.45
CA TRP A 45 9.55 -4.12 3.31
C TRP A 45 8.51 -4.86 2.49
N LYS A 46 7.30 -4.97 3.04
CA LYS A 46 6.16 -5.61 2.38
C LYS A 46 5.18 -4.57 1.86
N VAL A 47 4.69 -4.77 0.65
CA VAL A 47 3.50 -4.12 0.11
C VAL A 47 2.45 -5.19 -0.07
N TYR A 48 1.26 -4.97 0.48
CA TYR A 48 0.21 -5.98 0.51
C TYR A 48 -1.14 -5.39 0.10
N GLN A 49 -1.99 -6.27 -0.41
CA GLN A 49 -3.37 -5.96 -0.74
C GLN A 49 -4.30 -7.07 -0.21
N ASN A 50 -5.15 -6.72 0.75
CA ASN A 50 -6.12 -7.61 1.39
C ASN A 50 -7.50 -7.37 0.81
N ASN A 51 -8.19 -8.42 0.39
CA ASN A 51 -9.63 -8.35 0.12
C ASN A 51 -10.41 -9.07 1.23
N GLU A 52 -11.74 -9.10 1.13
CA GLU A 52 -12.64 -9.83 2.06
C GLU A 52 -12.34 -11.33 2.23
N ARG A 53 -11.47 -11.91 1.40
CA ARG A 53 -11.11 -13.34 1.39
C ARG A 53 -9.65 -13.57 1.80
N GLY A 54 -8.96 -12.55 2.33
CA GLY A 54 -7.57 -12.60 2.79
C GLY A 54 -6.56 -11.87 1.89
N MET A 55 -5.26 -12.08 2.16
CA MET A 55 -4.16 -11.51 1.37
C MET A 55 -4.20 -12.03 -0.07
N LYS A 56 -4.41 -11.13 -1.03
CA LYS A 56 -4.47 -11.48 -2.45
C LYS A 56 -3.14 -11.31 -3.17
N ALA A 57 -2.28 -10.42 -2.66
CA ALA A 57 -0.97 -10.16 -3.24
C ALA A 57 -0.01 -9.54 -2.22
N GLU A 58 1.24 -9.99 -2.27
CA GLU A 58 2.36 -9.49 -1.47
C GLU A 58 3.55 -9.22 -2.40
N TRP A 59 4.26 -8.13 -2.17
CA TRP A 59 5.55 -7.82 -2.78
C TRP A 59 6.54 -7.45 -1.69
N THR A 60 7.75 -7.98 -1.78
CA THR A 60 8.83 -7.76 -0.81
C THR A 60 9.95 -6.93 -1.44
N PHE A 61 10.55 -6.03 -0.67
CA PHE A 61 11.62 -5.12 -1.11
C PHE A 61 12.69 -5.00 -0.02
N GLU A 62 13.95 -4.85 -0.41
CA GLU A 62 15.04 -4.62 0.54
C GLU A 62 15.04 -3.17 1.06
N ASN A 63 14.54 -2.22 0.28
CA ASN A 63 14.51 -0.81 0.63
C ASN A 63 13.08 -0.25 0.71
N GLU A 64 12.90 0.75 1.56
CA GLU A 64 11.59 1.38 1.81
C GLU A 64 11.09 2.16 0.58
N GLU A 65 12.01 2.79 -0.15
CA GLU A 65 11.68 3.68 -1.27
C GLU A 65 10.98 2.91 -2.40
N GLU A 66 11.51 1.75 -2.81
CA GLU A 66 10.89 0.88 -3.81
C GLU A 66 9.52 0.36 -3.34
N ALA A 67 9.39 0.02 -2.05
CA ALA A 67 8.11 -0.39 -1.49
C ALA A 67 7.08 0.75 -1.56
N LEU A 68 7.48 1.98 -1.23
CA LEU A 68 6.62 3.15 -1.34
C LEU A 68 6.24 3.47 -2.79
N GLU A 69 7.17 3.38 -3.74
CA GLU A 69 6.86 3.53 -5.15
C GLU A 69 5.87 2.48 -5.64
N LYS A 70 6.03 1.22 -5.20
CA LYS A 70 5.11 0.14 -5.52
C LYS A 70 3.73 0.41 -4.96
N LEU A 71 3.65 0.85 -3.69
CA LEU A 71 2.39 1.21 -3.04
C LEU A 71 1.70 2.35 -3.81
N TYR A 72 2.43 3.40 -4.16
CA TYR A 72 1.90 4.53 -4.94
C TYR A 72 1.27 4.07 -6.27
N LYS A 73 1.99 3.22 -7.01
CA LYS A 73 1.49 2.65 -8.28
C LYS A 73 0.20 1.87 -8.06
N LYS A 74 0.08 1.14 -6.95
CA LYS A 74 -1.13 0.36 -6.60
C LYS A 74 -2.31 1.25 -6.22
N VAL A 75 -2.11 2.22 -5.34
CA VAL A 75 -3.16 3.18 -4.95
C VAL A 75 -3.68 3.94 -6.16
N LYS A 76 -2.76 4.47 -7.00
CA LYS A 76 -3.12 5.18 -8.23
C LYS A 76 -3.88 4.32 -9.23
N PHE A 77 -3.49 3.06 -9.37
CA PHE A 77 -4.21 2.11 -10.23
C PHE A 77 -5.62 1.83 -9.70
N GLN A 78 -5.77 1.63 -8.39
CA GLN A 78 -7.07 1.40 -7.77
C GLN A 78 -8.00 2.61 -7.92
N TYR A 79 -7.48 3.81 -7.72
CA TYR A 79 -8.20 5.07 -7.94
C TYR A 79 -8.78 5.16 -9.37
N LYS A 80 -7.97 4.82 -10.38
CA LYS A 80 -8.37 4.81 -11.81
C LYS A 80 -9.37 3.73 -12.21
N ILE A 81 -9.53 2.67 -11.41
CA ILE A 81 -10.56 1.67 -11.66
C ILE A 81 -11.92 2.18 -11.22
N ILE A 82 -11.94 3.02 -10.18
CA ILE A 82 -13.16 3.48 -9.52
C ILE A 82 -13.69 4.77 -10.16
N ASN A 83 -12.80 5.61 -10.70
CA ASN A 83 -13.11 6.91 -11.32
C ASN A 83 -12.68 6.92 -12.78
#